data_AF-A0A4P6MF09-F1
#
_entry.id   AF-A0A4P6MF09-F1
#
_cell.length_a   1.000
_cell.length_b   1.000
_cell.length_c   1.000
_cell.angle_alpha   90.00
_cell.angle_beta   90.00
_cell.angle_gamma   90.00
#
_symmetry.space_group_name_H-M   'P 1'
#
loop_
_entity.id
_entity.type
_entity.pdbx_description
1 polymer ?
#
loop_
_entity_poly.entity_id
_entity_poly.type
_entity_poly.pdbx_seq_one_letter_code
_entity_poly.pdbx_strand_id
1 'polypeptide(L)'
;MTWTDLTQNWGVWFNRMKSSRFPHLDESAMPFVKLDRARFEAYIADTHQLTLTEAREEFEDFLYVEALAREAIDLRARADA
;
A
#
# COMPACT_ATOMS: atom_id res chain seq x y z
N MET A 1 -6.06 7.26 2.46
CA MET A 1 -6.23 6.18 1.46
C MET A 1 -6.80 4.98 2.19
N THR A 2 -7.78 4.28 1.64
CA THR A 2 -8.31 3.04 2.23
C THR A 2 -7.86 1.80 1.43
N TRP A 3 -8.00 0.61 2.03
CA TRP A 3 -7.83 -0.66 1.31
C TRP A 3 -8.72 -0.74 0.06
N THR A 4 -9.95 -0.23 0.15
CA THR A 4 -10.90 -0.20 -0.98
C THR A 4 -10.38 0.68 -2.11
N ASP A 5 -9.86 1.87 -1.83
CA ASP A 5 -9.25 2.74 -2.85
C ASP A 5 -8.06 2.06 -3.53
N LEU A 6 -7.25 1.39 -2.74
CA LEU A 6 -6.04 0.73 -3.20
C LEU A 6 -6.37 -0.47 -4.12
N THR A 7 -7.39 -1.26 -3.78
CA THR A 7 -7.79 -2.44 -4.57
C THR A 7 -8.48 -2.12 -5.89
N GLN A 8 -9.01 -0.89 -6.08
CA GLN A 8 -9.56 -0.45 -7.37
C GLN A 8 -8.49 -0.40 -8.48
N ASN A 9 -7.28 0.02 -8.14
CA ASN A 9 -6.13 0.08 -9.05
C ASN A 9 -4.98 -0.79 -8.55
N TRP A 10 -5.30 -2.01 -8.13
CA TRP A 10 -4.39 -2.89 -7.39
C TRP A 10 -3.01 -3.05 -8.04
N GLY A 11 -2.92 -3.28 -9.36
CA GLY A 11 -1.62 -3.47 -10.02
C GLY A 11 -0.70 -2.25 -9.95
N VAL A 12 -1.25 -1.03 -10.08
CA VAL A 12 -0.49 0.22 -9.94
C VAL A 12 0.01 0.38 -8.52
N TRP A 13 -0.87 0.15 -7.54
CA TRP A 13 -0.53 0.27 -6.12
C TRP A 13 0.44 -0.80 -5.66
N PHE A 14 0.30 -2.04 -6.15
CA PHE A 14 1.23 -3.12 -5.85
C PHE A 14 2.64 -2.80 -6.33
N ASN A 15 2.78 -2.31 -7.56
CA ASN A 15 4.07 -1.86 -8.07
C ASN A 15 4.63 -0.68 -7.29
N ARG A 16 3.79 0.29 -6.89
CA ARG A 16 4.22 1.42 -6.06
C ARG A 16 4.70 0.96 -4.69
N MET A 17 3.94 0.09 -4.01
CA MET A 17 4.32 -0.53 -2.74
C MET A 17 5.64 -1.28 -2.85
N LYS A 18 5.81 -2.06 -3.91
CA LYS A 18 7.04 -2.78 -4.22
C LYS A 18 8.23 -1.84 -4.38
N SER A 19 8.06 -0.74 -5.11
CA SER A 19 9.13 0.24 -5.34
C SER A 19 9.45 1.12 -4.14
N SER A 20 8.49 1.38 -3.24
CA SER A 20 8.68 2.36 -2.16
C SER A 20 9.09 1.75 -0.82
N ARG A 21 8.39 0.71 -0.36
CA ARG A 21 8.48 0.25 1.04
C ARG A 21 8.64 -1.26 1.17
N PHE A 22 8.14 -2.02 0.19
CA PHE A 22 8.10 -3.48 0.24
C PHE A 22 8.83 -4.13 -0.96
N PRO A 23 10.17 -4.01 -1.06
CA PRO A 23 10.93 -4.46 -2.24
C PRO A 23 10.84 -5.95 -2.55
N HIS A 24 10.44 -6.78 -1.58
CA HIS A 24 10.35 -8.24 -1.74
C HIS A 24 8.96 -8.74 -2.17
N LEU A 25 8.04 -7.84 -2.54
CA LEU A 25 6.75 -8.25 -3.11
C LEU A 25 6.94 -8.95 -4.46
N ASP A 26 6.39 -10.16 -4.56
CA ASP A 26 6.35 -10.99 -5.76
C ASP A 26 5.07 -10.71 -6.55
N GLU A 27 5.22 -10.39 -7.83
CA GLU A 27 4.11 -10.16 -8.76
C GLU A 27 3.26 -11.42 -8.97
N SER A 28 3.82 -12.61 -8.76
CA SER A 28 3.07 -13.87 -8.82
C SER A 28 2.03 -13.99 -7.69
N ALA A 29 2.27 -13.36 -6.54
CA ALA A 29 1.37 -13.35 -5.39
C ALA A 29 0.24 -12.31 -5.53
N MET A 30 0.45 -11.28 -6.37
CA MET A 30 -0.43 -10.14 -6.59
C MET A 30 -1.93 -10.49 -6.74
N PRO A 31 -2.36 -11.47 -7.55
CA PRO A 31 -3.79 -11.78 -7.68
C PRO A 31 -4.40 -12.42 -6.42
N PHE A 32 -3.61 -13.09 -5.59
CA PHE A 32 -4.08 -13.82 -4.42
C PHE A 32 -4.21 -12.92 -3.18
N VAL A 33 -3.25 -12.01 -3.00
CA VAL A 33 -3.20 -11.14 -1.81
C VAL A 33 -4.19 -9.97 -1.86
N LYS A 34 -4.75 -9.66 -3.04
CA LYS A 34 -5.77 -8.62 -3.22
C LYS A 34 -7.10 -8.93 -2.48
N LEU A 35 -7.38 -10.21 -2.26
CA LEU A 35 -8.71 -10.66 -1.81
C LEU A 35 -9.00 -10.29 -0.35
N ASP A 36 -7.96 -10.13 0.45
CA ASP A 36 -8.09 -9.96 1.89
C ASP A 36 -6.91 -9.15 2.41
N ARG A 37 -7.20 -8.02 3.05
CA ARG A 37 -6.20 -7.15 3.66
C ARG A 37 -5.34 -7.92 4.67
N ALA A 38 -5.94 -8.78 5.48
CA ALA A 38 -5.20 -9.55 6.47
C ALA A 38 -4.22 -10.55 5.83
N ARG A 39 -4.57 -11.12 4.67
CA ARG A 39 -3.64 -11.97 3.90
C ARG A 39 -2.49 -11.16 3.32
N PHE A 40 -2.76 -9.94 2.84
CA PHE A 40 -1.71 -9.06 2.35
C PHE A 40 -0.75 -8.63 3.47
N GLU A 41 -1.27 -8.28 4.65
CA GLU A 41 -0.44 -7.97 5.83
C GLU A 41 0.41 -9.17 6.26
N ALA A 42 -0.17 -10.37 6.29
CA ALA A 42 0.58 -11.59 6.59
C ALA A 42 1.66 -11.90 5.52
N TYR A 43 1.37 -11.60 4.26
CA TYR A 43 2.34 -11.74 3.16
C TYR A 43 3.50 -10.74 3.28
N ILE A 44 3.22 -9.49 3.66
CA ILE A 44 4.27 -8.50 3.97
C ILE A 44 5.15 -9.02 5.11
N ALA A 45 4.53 -9.51 6.19
CA ALA A 45 5.24 -10.04 7.34
C ALA A 45 6.23 -11.15 6.94
N ASP A 46 5.76 -12.13 6.17
CA ASP A 46 6.57 -13.25 5.71
C ASP A 46 7.72 -12.81 4.79
N THR A 47 7.44 -11.95 3.80
CA THR A 47 8.43 -11.51 2.80
C THR A 47 9.47 -10.52 3.33
N HIS A 48 9.18 -9.83 4.42
CA HIS A 48 10.05 -8.79 5.01
C HIS A 48 10.57 -9.15 6.40
N GLN A 49 10.35 -10.39 6.86
CA GLN A 49 10.78 -10.87 8.18
C GLN A 49 10.28 -9.98 9.33
N LEU A 50 9.06 -9.46 9.18
CA LEU A 50 8.38 -8.66 10.17
C LEU A 50 7.42 -9.52 10.98
N THR A 51 7.10 -9.09 12.19
CA THR A 51 5.92 -9.57 12.89
C THR A 51 4.64 -9.11 12.16
N LEU A 52 3.53 -9.79 12.41
CA LEU A 52 2.23 -9.38 11.85
C LEU A 52 1.84 -7.96 12.30
N THR A 53 2.22 -7.56 13.52
CA THR A 53 1.96 -6.21 14.03
C THR A 53 2.78 -5.17 13.27
N GLU A 54 4.08 -5.38 13.10
CA GLU A 54 4.93 -4.46 12.33
C GLU A 54 4.46 -4.36 10.87
N ALA A 55 4.09 -5.48 10.23
CA ALA A 55 3.55 -5.45 8.87
C ALA A 55 2.24 -4.64 8.75
N ARG A 56 1.40 -4.69 9.78
CA ARG A 56 0.18 -3.86 9.87
C ARG A 56 0.51 -2.39 10.01
N GLU A 57 1.39 -2.05 10.93
CA GLU A 57 1.83 -0.67 11.18
C GLU A 57 2.49 -0.08 9.92
N GLU A 58 3.40 -0.79 9.29
CA GLU A 58 4.06 -0.37 8.05
C GLU A 58 3.07 -0.17 6.89
N PHE A 59 2.07 -1.06 6.80
CA PHE A 59 1.03 -0.94 5.79
C PHE A 59 0.09 0.24 6.05
N GLU A 60 -0.28 0.48 7.31
CA GLU A 60 -1.10 1.63 7.71
C GLU A 60 -0.37 2.96 7.49
N ASP A 61 0.91 3.01 7.84
CA ASP A 61 1.76 4.17 7.58
C ASP A 61 1.83 4.46 6.07
N PHE A 62 1.99 3.43 5.23
CA PHE A 62 1.97 3.59 3.78
C PHE A 62 0.64 4.21 3.32
N LEU A 63 -0.50 3.69 3.77
CA LEU A 63 -1.82 4.22 3.42
C LEU A 63 -2.01 5.67 3.88
N TYR A 64 -1.46 6.02 5.04
CA TYR A 64 -1.50 7.37 5.60
C TYR A 64 -0.68 8.35 4.77
N VAL A 65 0.58 8.02 4.46
CA VAL A 65 1.47 8.85 3.63
C VAL A 65 0.86 9.08 2.24
N GLU A 66 0.27 8.06 1.63
CA GLU A 66 -0.40 8.19 0.33
C GLU A 66 -1.68 9.03 0.40
N ALA A 67 -2.38 9.05 1.54
CA ALA A 67 -3.49 9.96 1.77
C ALA A 67 -3.01 11.41 1.78
N LEU A 68 -1.97 11.70 2.56
CA LEU A 68 -1.39 13.03 2.68
C LEU A 68 -0.83 13.54 1.36
N ALA A 69 -0.14 12.68 0.61
CA ALA A 69 0.40 13.03 -0.71
C ALA A 69 -0.72 13.47 -1.66
N ARG A 70 -1.88 12.78 -1.63
CA ARG A 70 -3.03 13.13 -2.45
C ARG A 70 -3.66 14.46 -2.03
N GLU A 71 -3.86 14.68 -0.73
CA GLU A 71 -4.38 15.94 -0.20
C GLU A 71 -3.46 17.12 -0.53
N ALA A 72 -2.13 16.94 -0.44
CA ALA A 72 -1.16 17.96 -0.79
C ALA A 72 -1.24 18.36 -2.27
N ILE A 73 -1.41 17.37 -3.17
CA ILE A 73 -1.62 17.62 -4.62
C ILE A 73 -2.91 18.40 -4.84
N ASP A 74 -4.00 18.01 -4.19
CA ASP A 74 -5.31 18.68 -4.35
C ASP A 74 -5.26 20.13 -3.84
N LEU A 75 -4.62 20.37 -2.70
CA LEU A 75 -4.42 21.72 -2.16
C LEU A 75 -3.58 22.59 -3.09
N ARG A 76 -2.51 22.01 -3.68
CA ARG A 76 -1.68 22.70 -4.66
C ARG A 76 -2.47 23.10 -5.91
N ALA A 77 -3.27 22.18 -6.45
CA ALA A 77 -4.09 22.43 -7.63
C ALA A 77 -5.14 23.54 -7.38
N ARG A 78 -5.73 23.60 -6.18
CA ARG A 78 -6.68 24.66 -5.79
C ARG A 78 -6.02 26.03 -5.65
N ALA A 79 -4.75 26.08 -5.23
CA ALA A 79 -4.02 27.33 -5.11
C ALA A 79 -3.57 27.91 -6.46
N ASP A 80 -3.42 27.05 -7.48
CA ASP A 80 -3.01 27.41 -8.84
C ASP A 80 -4.20 27.68 -9.79
N ALA A 81 -5.44 27.55 -9.32
CA ALA A 81 -6.70 27.74 -10.08
C ALA A 81 -7.36 29.10 -9.80
#